data_AF-A0A2S5VTE6-F1
#
_entry.id   AF-A0A2S5VTE6-F1
#
_cell.length_a   1.000
_cell.length_b   1.000
_cell.length_c   1.000
_cell.angle_alpha   90.00
_cell.angle_beta   90.00
_cell.angle_gamma   90.00
#
_symmetry.space_group_name_H-M   'P 1'
#
loop_
_entity.id
_entity.type
_entity.pdbx_description
1 polymer ?
#
loop_
_entity_poly.entity_id
_entity_poly.type
_entity_poly.pdbx_seq_one_letter_code
_entity_poly.pdbx_strand_id
1 'polypeptide(L)'
;MPDPVRLRAPARTLRTTIALLLAGLCCLGAGIDPASASTQPRETSVTIQSRILSTGHAVRSVRIGTVGRATGAHCVDLPDPTPPEYGWRRTDRRLYQDVYEVVSFSVPGCRLGFGMAGSHGYIDTRRGDRWTVYGGIPPKRNA
;
A
#
# COMPACT_ATOMS: atom_id res chain seq x y z
N MET A 1 49.45 -16.44 7.78
CA MET A 1 48.36 -16.29 8.77
C MET A 1 48.93 -15.63 10.01
N PRO A 2 48.50 -14.42 10.37
CA PRO A 2 48.67 -13.85 11.70
C PRO A 2 47.36 -13.93 12.53
N ASP A 3 47.56 -14.12 13.84
CA ASP A 3 46.59 -14.37 14.91
C ASP A 3 45.59 -13.22 15.22
N PRO A 4 44.47 -13.53 15.91
CA PRO A 4 43.31 -12.65 16.05
C PRO A 4 43.48 -11.55 17.11
N VAL A 5 43.06 -10.34 16.73
CA VAL A 5 42.95 -9.17 17.60
C VAL A 5 41.84 -9.38 18.64
N ARG A 6 42.24 -9.61 19.89
CA ARG A 6 41.38 -9.47 21.07
C ARG A 6 41.08 -7.99 21.31
N LEU A 7 39.86 -7.54 21.06
CA LEU A 7 39.34 -6.29 21.61
C LEU A 7 38.50 -6.57 22.85
N ARG A 8 39.10 -6.28 24.01
CA ARG A 8 38.43 -6.20 25.32
C ARG A 8 37.44 -5.04 25.30
N ALA A 9 36.23 -5.29 25.77
CA ALA A 9 35.29 -4.24 26.20
C ALA A 9 35.82 -3.51 27.44
N PRO A 10 35.42 -2.25 27.62
CA PRO A 10 35.03 -1.81 28.95
C PRO A 10 33.60 -1.26 28.96
N ALA A 11 32.85 -1.72 29.96
CA ALA A 11 31.55 -1.24 30.35
C ALA A 11 31.58 0.27 30.68
N ARG A 12 30.55 1.00 30.23
CA ARG A 12 30.07 2.19 30.94
C ARG A 12 28.55 2.17 31.02
N THR A 13 28.13 1.73 32.20
CA THR A 13 26.86 1.92 32.86
C THR A 13 26.37 3.36 32.74
N LEU A 14 25.15 3.56 32.21
CA LEU A 14 24.32 4.69 32.64
C LEU A 14 22.95 4.14 33.04
N ARG A 15 22.84 3.82 34.32
CA ARG A 15 21.56 3.78 35.02
C ARG A 15 21.17 5.24 35.28
N THR A 16 20.07 5.68 34.69
CA THR A 16 19.41 6.91 35.15
C THR A 16 17.99 6.53 35.56
N THR A 17 17.89 6.18 36.84
CA THR A 17 16.65 6.05 37.60
C THR A 17 16.03 7.45 37.72
N ILE A 18 14.83 7.66 37.18
CA ILE A 18 14.02 8.83 37.55
C ILE A 18 12.94 8.32 38.50
N ALA A 19 13.11 8.70 39.76
CA ALA A 19 12.25 8.34 40.87
C ALA A 19 10.89 9.04 40.78
N LEU A 20 9.84 8.29 41.14
CA LEU A 20 8.49 8.78 41.38
C LEU A 20 8.50 9.84 42.51
N LEU A 21 7.75 10.92 42.31
CA LEU A 21 7.18 11.72 43.41
C LEU A 21 5.65 11.62 43.31
N LEU A 22 5.09 10.98 44.33
CA LEU A 22 3.68 10.74 44.55
C LEU A 22 3.03 11.92 45.29
N ALA A 23 1.79 12.18 44.89
CA ALA A 23 0.63 12.54 45.71
C ALA A 23 0.30 14.02 46.00
N GLY A 24 -0.99 14.31 45.79
CA GLY A 24 -1.77 15.44 46.30
C GLY A 24 -2.38 16.27 45.16
N LEU A 25 -3.68 16.58 45.09
CA LEU A 25 -4.85 16.31 45.91
C LEU A 25 -6.06 16.78 45.07
N CYS A 26 -7.14 16.00 45.02
CA CYS A 26 -8.53 16.37 44.71
C CYS A 26 -8.82 17.52 43.72
N CYS A 27 -9.08 17.17 42.47
CA CYS A 27 -10.10 17.85 41.66
C CYS A 27 -11.05 16.79 41.09
N LEU A 28 -12.34 16.92 41.40
CA LEU A 28 -13.42 16.26 40.68
C LEU A 28 -13.37 16.70 39.20
N GLY A 29 -12.55 16.04 38.41
CA GLY A 29 -12.67 16.06 36.96
C GLY A 29 -13.62 14.94 36.59
N ALA A 30 -14.80 15.28 36.09
CA ALA A 30 -15.67 14.33 35.42
C ALA A 30 -14.81 13.54 34.43
N GLY A 31 -14.70 12.23 34.65
CA GLY A 31 -13.97 11.31 33.79
C GLY A 31 -14.63 11.28 32.42
N ILE A 32 -14.25 12.22 31.56
CA ILE A 32 -14.20 11.96 30.13
C ILE A 32 -13.03 11.01 29.97
N ASP A 33 -13.34 9.70 30.04
CA ASP A 33 -12.50 8.71 29.39
C ASP A 33 -12.18 9.26 28.00
N PRO A 34 -10.90 9.40 27.60
CA PRO A 34 -10.62 9.58 26.19
C PRO A 34 -11.11 8.29 25.55
N ALA A 35 -12.32 8.35 24.99
CA ALA A 35 -12.81 7.34 24.08
C ALA A 35 -11.68 7.15 23.09
N SER A 36 -10.96 6.04 23.24
CA SER A 36 -9.96 5.61 22.29
C SER A 36 -10.77 5.29 21.05
N ALA A 37 -11.03 6.33 20.26
CA ALA A 37 -11.52 6.20 18.92
C ALA A 37 -10.42 5.41 18.23
N SER A 38 -10.57 4.09 18.19
CA SER A 38 -9.83 3.29 17.23
C SER A 38 -10.33 3.84 15.90
N THR A 39 -9.55 4.71 15.28
CA THR A 39 -9.81 5.16 13.92
C THR A 39 -9.68 3.90 13.09
N GLN A 40 -10.80 3.21 12.89
CA GLN A 40 -10.83 2.04 12.05
C GLN A 40 -10.34 2.49 10.67
N PRO A 41 -9.44 1.73 10.03
CA PRO A 41 -9.00 2.03 8.69
C PRO A 41 -10.22 2.27 7.80
N ARG A 42 -10.31 3.47 7.22
CA ARG A 42 -11.47 3.83 6.40
C ARG A 42 -11.38 3.13 5.06
N GLU A 43 -12.38 2.35 4.70
CA GLU A 43 -12.49 1.78 3.36
C GLU A 43 -13.03 2.80 2.36
N THR A 44 -12.56 2.71 1.12
CA THR A 44 -13.06 3.47 -0.02
C THR A 44 -13.22 2.55 -1.23
N SER A 45 -14.15 2.89 -2.12
CA SER A 45 -14.18 2.27 -3.44
C SER A 45 -13.10 2.91 -4.30
N VAL A 46 -12.34 2.11 -5.05
CA VAL A 46 -11.29 2.56 -5.95
C VAL A 46 -11.51 1.92 -7.31
N THR A 47 -11.71 2.73 -8.34
CA THR A 47 -11.79 2.30 -9.74
C THR A 47 -10.39 2.22 -10.31
N ILE A 48 -10.00 1.04 -10.75
CA ILE A 48 -8.78 0.80 -11.52
C ILE A 48 -9.18 0.54 -12.97
N GLN A 49 -8.58 1.30 -13.89
CA GLN A 49 -8.89 1.18 -15.30
C GLN A 49 -7.64 1.12 -16.18
N SER A 50 -7.76 0.53 -17.36
CA SER A 50 -6.74 0.54 -18.41
C SER A 50 -7.37 0.81 -19.75
N ARG A 51 -6.70 1.61 -20.58
CA ARG A 51 -7.05 1.73 -21.99
C ARG A 51 -6.39 0.60 -22.78
N ILE A 52 -7.09 0.04 -23.76
CA ILE A 52 -6.49 -0.82 -24.77
C ILE A 52 -5.75 0.12 -25.74
N LEU A 53 -4.42 0.16 -25.62
CA LEU A 53 -3.57 0.93 -26.53
C LEU A 53 -3.24 0.07 -27.76
N SER A 54 -3.21 0.69 -28.94
CA SER A 54 -2.78 0.02 -30.18
C SER A 54 -1.28 -0.30 -30.18
N THR A 55 -0.50 0.43 -29.39
CA THR A 55 0.94 0.28 -29.23
C THR A 55 1.25 -0.01 -27.76
N GLY A 56 1.38 -1.28 -27.41
CA GLY A 56 1.77 -1.73 -26.08
C GLY A 56 1.07 -3.00 -25.62
N HIS A 57 1.53 -3.57 -24.51
CA HIS A 57 0.88 -4.72 -23.89
C HIS A 57 -0.40 -4.27 -23.18
N ALA A 58 -1.56 -4.72 -23.64
CA ALA A 58 -2.84 -4.45 -23.00
C ALA A 58 -2.82 -4.99 -21.56
N VAL A 59 -3.13 -4.14 -20.57
CA VAL A 59 -3.20 -4.60 -19.17
C VAL A 59 -4.46 -5.44 -18.99
N ARG A 60 -4.28 -6.68 -18.54
CA ARG A 60 -5.36 -7.64 -18.29
C ARG A 60 -5.51 -7.99 -16.81
N SER A 61 -4.49 -7.76 -16.00
CA SER A 61 -4.59 -7.84 -14.54
C SER A 61 -3.60 -6.89 -13.86
N VAL A 62 -3.88 -6.59 -12.60
CA VAL A 62 -3.00 -5.80 -11.72
C VAL A 62 -2.81 -6.51 -10.40
N ARG A 63 -1.58 -6.49 -9.89
CA ARG A 63 -1.29 -6.86 -8.51
C ARG A 63 -1.24 -5.60 -7.67
N ILE A 64 -2.03 -5.55 -6.62
CA ILE A 64 -2.12 -4.42 -5.68
C ILE A 64 -1.61 -4.90 -4.33
N GLY A 65 -0.51 -4.34 -3.83
CA GLY A 65 0.08 -4.69 -2.55
C GLY A 65 0.31 -3.48 -1.67
N THR A 66 0.29 -3.66 -0.35
CA THR A 66 0.69 -2.59 0.58
C THR A 66 2.19 -2.36 0.48
N VAL A 67 2.61 -1.09 0.42
CA VAL A 67 4.03 -0.73 0.29
C VAL A 67 4.85 -1.34 1.43
N GLY A 68 5.96 -2.01 1.07
CA GLY A 68 6.86 -2.64 2.04
C GLY A 68 6.33 -3.93 2.66
N ARG A 69 5.20 -4.48 2.19
CA ARG A 69 4.65 -5.76 2.64
C ARG A 69 4.45 -6.70 1.46
N ALA A 70 5.19 -7.81 1.45
CA ALA A 70 4.99 -8.90 0.48
C ALA A 70 3.66 -9.64 0.71
N THR A 71 3.17 -9.66 1.95
CA THR A 71 1.90 -10.25 2.34
C THR A 71 0.73 -9.30 2.08
N GLY A 72 -0.38 -9.81 1.56
CA GLY A 72 -1.59 -9.02 1.28
C GLY A 72 -1.65 -8.40 -0.11
N ALA A 73 -0.80 -8.85 -1.04
CA ALA A 73 -0.93 -8.47 -2.44
C ALA A 73 -2.11 -9.22 -3.09
N HIS A 74 -3.08 -8.49 -3.61
CA HIS A 74 -4.24 -9.04 -4.29
C HIS A 74 -4.07 -8.93 -5.80
N CYS A 75 -4.26 -10.06 -6.50
CA CYS A 75 -4.41 -10.02 -7.94
C CYS A 75 -5.83 -9.65 -8.32
N VAL A 76 -5.95 -8.75 -9.27
CA VAL A 76 -7.21 -8.21 -9.76
C VAL A 76 -7.20 -8.28 -11.27
N ASP A 77 -8.08 -9.12 -11.82
CA ASP A 77 -8.31 -9.15 -13.26
C ASP A 77 -9.12 -7.93 -13.71
N LEU A 78 -8.74 -7.40 -14.87
CA LEU A 78 -9.43 -6.33 -15.56
C LEU A 78 -10.32 -6.98 -16.66
N PRO A 79 -11.64 -7.03 -16.45
CA PRO A 79 -12.55 -7.71 -17.37
C PRO A 79 -12.42 -7.14 -18.79
N ASP A 80 -12.68 -7.98 -19.79
CA ASP A 80 -12.80 -7.51 -21.17
C ASP A 80 -13.92 -6.45 -21.25
N PRO A 81 -13.74 -5.37 -22.03
CA PRO A 81 -14.79 -4.38 -22.22
C PRO A 81 -16.05 -5.03 -22.77
N THR A 82 -17.19 -4.78 -22.12
CA THR A 82 -18.50 -5.10 -22.68
C THR A 82 -18.98 -3.94 -23.55
N PRO A 83 -19.58 -4.20 -24.74
CA PRO A 83 -20.22 -3.14 -25.52
C PRO A 83 -21.21 -2.33 -24.67
N PRO A 84 -21.27 -0.99 -24.79
CA PRO A 84 -20.61 -0.13 -25.79
C PRO A 84 -19.23 0.43 -25.36
N GLU A 85 -18.63 -0.03 -24.26
CA GLU A 85 -17.38 0.51 -23.73
C GLU A 85 -16.15 0.05 -24.53
N TYR A 86 -16.08 0.39 -25.81
CA TYR A 86 -14.97 0.01 -26.68
C TYR A 86 -13.66 0.65 -26.20
N GLY A 87 -12.72 -0.19 -25.76
CA GLY A 87 -11.33 0.21 -25.51
C GLY A 87 -10.93 0.51 -24.07
N TRP A 88 -11.81 0.33 -23.07
CA TRP A 88 -11.46 0.47 -21.65
C TRP A 88 -11.79 -0.79 -20.85
N ARG A 89 -10.87 -1.21 -20.00
CA ARG A 89 -11.10 -2.24 -18.98
C ARG A 89 -11.17 -1.57 -17.62
N ARG A 90 -12.13 -1.95 -16.78
CA ARG A 90 -12.36 -1.31 -15.48
C ARG A 90 -12.73 -2.35 -14.43
N THR A 91 -12.33 -2.09 -13.20
CA THR A 91 -12.75 -2.85 -12.02
C THR A 91 -12.77 -1.95 -10.80
N ASP A 92 -13.78 -2.10 -9.96
CA ASP A 92 -13.86 -1.40 -8.68
C ASP A 92 -13.40 -2.32 -7.55
N ARG A 93 -12.63 -1.77 -6.61
CA ARG A 93 -12.11 -2.49 -5.45
C ARG A 93 -12.34 -1.71 -4.18
N ARG A 94 -12.77 -2.42 -3.13
CA ARG A 94 -12.77 -1.90 -1.76
C ARG A 94 -11.36 -2.00 -1.22
N LEU A 95 -10.74 -0.87 -0.93
CA LEU A 95 -9.41 -0.76 -0.36
C LEU A 95 -9.47 0.16 0.86
N TYR A 96 -8.61 -0.08 1.84
CA TYR A 96 -8.40 0.90 2.91
C TYR A 96 -7.72 2.15 2.35
N GLN A 97 -7.97 3.30 2.96
CA GLN A 97 -7.32 4.55 2.62
C GLN A 97 -5.82 4.52 2.98
N ASP A 98 -5.01 4.06 2.02
CA ASP A 98 -3.56 3.91 2.13
C ASP A 98 -2.86 4.08 0.77
N VAL A 99 -1.53 3.94 0.77
CA VAL A 99 -0.67 3.87 -0.42
C VAL A 99 -0.43 2.41 -0.78
N TYR A 100 -0.69 2.07 -2.03
CA TYR A 100 -0.49 0.73 -2.57
C TYR A 100 0.52 0.75 -3.71
N GLU A 101 1.39 -0.26 -3.73
CA GLU A 101 2.20 -0.62 -4.89
C GLU A 101 1.31 -1.37 -5.89
N VAL A 102 1.40 -0.98 -7.17
CA VAL A 102 0.65 -1.59 -8.27
C VAL A 102 1.61 -2.05 -9.34
N VAL A 103 1.46 -3.31 -9.77
CA VAL A 103 2.20 -3.91 -10.88
C VAL A 103 1.21 -4.41 -11.93
N SER A 104 1.42 -4.08 -13.20
CA SER A 104 0.52 -4.43 -14.30
C SER A 104 1.01 -5.64 -15.11
N PHE A 105 0.05 -6.47 -15.53
CA PHE A 105 0.28 -7.69 -16.30
C PHE A 105 -0.55 -7.70 -17.56
N SER A 106 0.02 -8.23 -18.64
CA SER A 106 -0.61 -8.40 -19.95
C SER A 106 -1.45 -9.67 -20.04
N VAL A 107 -1.45 -10.48 -18.98
CA VAL A 107 -2.19 -11.73 -18.85
C VAL A 107 -3.07 -11.70 -17.58
N PRO A 108 -4.18 -12.44 -17.52
CA PRO A 108 -4.95 -12.62 -16.30
C PRO A 108 -4.14 -13.31 -15.18
N GLY A 109 -4.51 -13.07 -13.92
CA GLY A 109 -4.04 -13.83 -12.75
C GLY A 109 -2.66 -13.44 -12.19
N CYS A 110 -2.06 -12.31 -12.61
CA CYS A 110 -0.82 -11.74 -12.03
C CYS A 110 0.33 -12.74 -11.84
N ARG A 111 0.49 -13.69 -12.78
CA ARG A 111 1.52 -14.73 -12.69
C ARG A 111 2.91 -14.12 -12.88
N LEU A 112 3.73 -14.19 -11.84
CA LEU A 112 5.13 -13.74 -11.88
C LEU A 112 5.93 -14.63 -12.86
N GLY A 113 6.75 -14.01 -13.72
CA GLY A 113 7.57 -14.70 -14.72
C GLY A 113 7.02 -14.71 -16.15
N PHE A 114 5.76 -14.32 -16.37
CA PHE A 114 5.16 -14.20 -17.70
C PHE A 114 4.35 -12.90 -17.82
N GLY A 115 4.57 -12.16 -18.91
CA GLY A 115 3.65 -11.09 -19.32
C GLY A 115 3.49 -9.94 -18.34
N MET A 116 4.58 -9.39 -17.78
CA MET A 116 4.48 -8.06 -17.18
C MET A 116 4.14 -7.06 -18.29
N ALA A 117 3.05 -6.30 -18.12
CA ALA A 117 2.73 -5.21 -19.04
C ALA A 117 3.65 -4.00 -18.79
N GLY A 118 4.37 -3.98 -17.65
CA GLY A 118 5.49 -3.08 -17.40
C GLY A 118 5.13 -1.79 -16.65
N SER A 119 3.87 -1.60 -16.22
CA SER A 119 3.60 -0.54 -15.24
C SER A 119 3.92 -1.03 -13.85
N HIS A 120 4.74 -0.26 -13.16
CA HIS A 120 5.05 -0.40 -11.76
C HIS A 120 5.03 0.99 -11.15
N GLY A 121 4.33 1.15 -10.03
CA GLY A 121 4.29 2.41 -9.31
C GLY A 121 3.29 2.36 -8.16
N TYR A 122 2.83 3.53 -7.74
CA TYR A 122 2.02 3.66 -6.53
C TYR A 122 0.69 4.36 -6.80
N ILE A 123 -0.36 3.91 -6.11
CA ILE A 123 -1.63 4.63 -6.01
C ILE A 123 -1.82 5.09 -4.56
N ASP A 124 -2.33 6.31 -4.37
CA ASP A 124 -2.64 6.86 -3.05
C ASP A 124 -4.16 7.05 -2.95
N THR A 125 -4.83 6.06 -2.35
CA THR A 125 -6.30 6.02 -2.25
C THR A 125 -6.86 7.09 -1.30
N ARG A 126 -6.00 7.76 -0.52
CA ARG A 126 -6.39 8.93 0.29
C ARG A 126 -6.60 10.19 -0.56
N ARG A 127 -6.02 10.21 -1.77
CA ARG A 127 -5.99 11.39 -2.66
C ARG A 127 -6.86 11.25 -3.90
N GLY A 128 -7.42 10.07 -4.14
CA GLY A 128 -8.30 9.83 -5.29
C GLY A 128 -8.75 8.38 -5.37
N ASP A 129 -9.94 8.20 -5.91
CA ASP A 129 -10.62 6.93 -6.07
C ASP A 129 -10.47 6.34 -7.48
N ARG A 130 -10.07 7.12 -8.48
CA ARG A 130 -9.94 6.64 -9.86
C ARG A 130 -8.50 6.68 -10.37
N TRP A 131 -8.00 5.54 -10.82
CA TRP A 131 -6.62 5.38 -11.29
C TRP A 131 -6.55 4.65 -12.62
N THR A 132 -5.76 5.17 -13.55
CA THR A 132 -5.44 4.50 -14.81
C THR A 132 -4.07 3.83 -14.72
N VAL A 133 -4.03 2.55 -15.08
CA VAL A 133 -2.82 1.74 -15.25
C VAL A 133 -2.62 1.45 -16.73
N TYR A 134 -1.39 1.56 -17.22
CA TYR A 134 -1.03 1.27 -18.60
C TYR A 134 0.03 0.17 -18.68
N GLY A 135 0.43 -0.23 -19.88
CA GLY A 135 1.70 -0.93 -20.06
C GLY A 135 2.86 0.07 -20.04
N GLY A 136 3.93 -0.21 -19.31
CA GLY A 136 5.17 0.58 -19.31
C GLY A 136 5.13 1.97 -18.67
N ILE A 137 3.98 2.45 -18.19
CA ILE A 137 3.82 3.80 -17.61
C ILE A 137 3.29 3.69 -16.17
N PRO A 138 3.85 4.41 -15.18
CA PRO A 138 3.34 4.41 -13.81
C PRO A 138 1.84 4.74 -13.72
N PRO A 139 1.13 4.26 -12.68
CA PRO A 139 -0.27 4.56 -12.47
C PRO A 139 -0.54 6.07 -12.41
N LYS A 140 -1.61 6.52 -13.08
CA LYS A 140 -2.04 7.93 -13.13
C LYS A 140 -3.38 8.10 -12.45
N ARG A 141 -3.48 9.05 -11.51
CA ARG A 141 -4.77 9.46 -10.94
C ARG A 141 -5.59 10.18 -12.00
N ASN A 142 -6.87 9.85 -12.10
CA ASN A 142 -7.84 10.62 -12.87
C ASN A 142 -8.63 11.49 -11.88
N ALA A 143 -8.75 12.78 -12.18
CA ALA A 143 -9.57 13.71 -11.42
C ALA A 143 -11.05 13.57 -11.80
#